data_AF-A0A9J5XFC5-F1
#
_entry.id   AF-A0A9J5XFC5-F1
#
_cell.length_a   1.000
_cell.length_b   1.000
_cell.length_c   1.000
_cell.angle_alpha   90.00
_cell.angle_beta   90.00
_cell.angle_gamma   90.00
#
_symmetry.space_group_name_H-M   'P 1'
#
loop_
_entity.id
_entity.type
_entity.pdbx_description
1 polymer ?
#
loop_
_entity_poly.entity_id
_entity_poly.type
_entity_poly.pdbx_seq_one_letter_code
_entity_poly.pdbx_strand_id
1 'polypeptide(L)'
;MGWNDFFCKCTQFTIQAWNATYAPRDQDGRLKWKYPGTNTVDFLFEVGVDGSSLLYLQEHGNKKLIEGCRVMFKDGTDLSLYSGRIIECSWNSHEDAWIFVQIQTDKSNPDYISVYEEAKHNIEGTLTEDTLLDEIDIVADLPVYSDWANRHSGTFRNVWRRQ
;
A
#
# COMPACT_ATOMS: atom_id res chain seq x y z
N MET A 1 -25.49 14.53 6.68
CA MET A 1 -24.30 14.79 5.85
C MET A 1 -23.11 14.82 6.80
N GLY A 2 -22.29 13.78 6.76
CA GLY A 2 -21.19 13.57 7.71
C GLY A 2 -19.91 14.22 7.24
N TRP A 3 -19.05 14.60 8.17
CA TRP A 3 -17.77 15.30 7.99
C TRP A 3 -16.70 14.54 7.17
N ASN A 4 -17.04 13.43 6.52
CA ASN A 4 -16.11 12.57 5.78
C ASN A 4 -15.95 12.94 4.30
N ASP A 5 -16.72 13.90 3.77
CA ASP A 5 -16.76 14.17 2.32
C ASP A 5 -15.73 15.21 1.84
N PHE A 6 -14.88 15.76 2.72
CA PHE A 6 -13.94 16.86 2.38
C PHE A 6 -12.45 16.57 2.58
N PHE A 7 -12.06 15.38 3.09
CA PHE A 7 -10.65 15.05 3.27
C PHE A 7 -10.21 13.93 2.32
N CYS A 8 -9.26 14.26 1.44
CA CYS A 8 -8.53 13.24 0.68
C CYS A 8 -7.71 12.39 1.67
N LYS A 9 -7.89 11.07 1.62
CA LYS A 9 -6.99 10.14 2.32
C LYS A 9 -5.60 10.21 1.68
N CYS A 10 -4.57 10.47 2.47
CA CYS A 10 -3.18 10.36 2.03
C CYS A 10 -2.75 8.90 2.09
N THR A 11 -2.35 8.32 0.96
CA THR A 11 -1.90 6.91 0.86
C THR A 11 -0.41 6.77 0.58
N GLN A 12 0.28 7.87 0.26
CA GLN A 12 1.69 7.90 -0.11
C GLN A 12 2.35 9.26 0.17
N PHE A 13 3.67 9.26 0.33
CA PHE A 13 4.53 10.43 0.33
C PHE A 13 5.28 10.55 -1.00
N THR A 14 5.47 11.79 -1.45
CA THR A 14 6.42 12.12 -2.53
C THR A 14 7.52 12.96 -1.92
N ILE A 15 8.77 12.50 -2.05
CA ILE A 15 9.96 13.16 -1.55
C ILE A 15 10.71 13.74 -2.75
N GLN A 16 10.99 15.04 -2.69
CA GLN A 16 11.71 15.77 -3.73
C GLN A 16 12.77 16.66 -3.08
N ALA A 17 13.96 16.69 -3.68
CA ALA A 17 15.02 17.58 -3.23
C ALA A 17 14.58 19.05 -3.37
N TRP A 18 14.82 19.85 -2.32
CA TRP A 18 14.41 21.25 -2.26
C TRP A 18 15.04 22.13 -3.35
N ASN A 19 16.21 21.74 -3.85
CA ASN A 19 16.96 22.46 -4.89
C ASN A 19 16.79 21.88 -6.30
N ALA A 20 15.91 20.89 -6.48
CA ALA A 20 15.70 20.29 -7.80
C ALA A 20 14.99 21.27 -8.74
N THR A 21 15.55 21.47 -9.93
CA THR A 21 14.88 22.24 -10.99
C THR A 21 13.75 21.41 -11.59
N TYR A 22 12.60 22.03 -11.85
CA TYR A 22 11.47 21.33 -12.48
C TYR A 22 11.88 20.79 -13.86
N ALA A 23 11.63 19.50 -14.09
CA ALA A 23 11.83 18.87 -15.38
C ALA A 23 10.59 18.07 -15.79
N PRO A 24 10.30 18.00 -17.09
CA PRO A 24 9.27 17.09 -17.59
C PRO A 24 9.74 15.63 -17.51
N ARG A 25 8.81 14.72 -17.14
CA ARG A 25 8.96 13.25 -16.95
C ARG A 25 9.50 12.82 -15.58
N ASP A 26 9.37 11.51 -15.29
CA ASP A 26 9.90 10.89 -14.08
C ASP A 26 11.43 11.02 -14.04
N GLN A 27 11.94 11.47 -12.90
CA GLN A 27 13.36 11.65 -12.63
C GLN A 27 13.78 10.72 -11.49
N ASP A 28 15.01 10.20 -11.58
CA ASP A 28 15.64 9.37 -10.54
C ASP A 28 15.73 10.06 -9.16
N GLY A 29 15.54 11.39 -9.09
CA GLY A 29 15.58 12.18 -7.85
C GLY A 29 14.23 12.42 -7.15
N ARG A 30 13.10 11.94 -7.71
CA ARG A 30 11.78 12.04 -7.07
C ARG A 30 11.37 10.68 -6.53
N LEU A 31 11.41 10.53 -5.21
CA LEU A 31 11.07 9.29 -4.55
C LEU A 31 9.59 9.28 -4.17
N LYS A 32 8.95 8.12 -4.25
CA LYS A 32 7.60 7.87 -3.76
C LYS A 32 7.67 6.79 -2.70
N TRP A 33 7.20 7.08 -1.48
CA TRP A 33 7.00 6.08 -0.45
C TRP A 33 5.51 5.84 -0.30
N LYS A 34 5.06 4.58 -0.33
CA LYS A 34 3.67 4.20 -0.11
C LYS A 34 3.56 3.51 1.26
N TYR A 35 2.43 3.70 1.93
CA TYR A 35 2.23 3.10 3.23
C TYR A 35 2.30 1.56 3.15
N PRO A 36 3.04 0.88 4.04
CA PRO A 36 3.10 -0.58 4.07
C PRO A 36 1.68 -1.15 4.18
N GLY A 37 1.29 -2.06 3.28
CA GLY A 37 -0.06 -2.62 3.26
C GLY A 37 -1.13 -1.78 2.52
N THR A 38 -0.75 -0.68 1.83
CA THR A 38 -1.63 -0.04 0.82
C THR A 38 -1.55 -0.70 -0.55
N ASN A 39 -0.60 -1.60 -0.76
CA ASN A 39 -0.58 -2.43 -1.95
C ASN A 39 -1.68 -3.47 -1.79
N THR A 40 -2.73 -3.30 -2.58
CA THR A 40 -3.78 -4.30 -2.71
C THR A 40 -3.55 -5.15 -3.94
N VAL A 41 -4.04 -6.38 -3.87
CA VAL A 41 -4.04 -7.32 -4.99
C VAL A 41 -5.48 -7.80 -5.17
N ASP A 42 -5.96 -7.74 -6.40
CA ASP A 42 -7.29 -8.21 -6.73
C ASP A 42 -7.26 -9.67 -7.19
N PHE A 43 -7.76 -10.55 -6.32
CA PHE A 43 -7.82 -11.99 -6.58
C PHE A 43 -9.20 -12.38 -7.08
N LEU A 44 -9.27 -13.36 -7.97
CA LEU A 44 -10.51 -14.10 -8.21
C LEU A 44 -10.64 -15.15 -7.10
N PHE A 45 -11.69 -15.05 -6.31
CA PHE A 45 -11.96 -15.95 -5.20
C PHE A 45 -12.93 -17.05 -5.61
N GLU A 46 -12.60 -18.30 -5.33
CA GLU A 46 -13.51 -19.44 -5.48
C GLU A 46 -13.51 -20.28 -4.21
N VAL A 47 -14.66 -20.87 -3.88
CA VAL A 47 -14.76 -21.86 -2.80
C VAL A 47 -14.65 -23.25 -3.41
N GLY A 48 -13.66 -24.02 -2.97
CA GLY A 48 -13.44 -25.40 -3.38
C GLY A 48 -14.56 -26.33 -2.91
N VAL A 49 -14.63 -27.53 -3.49
CA VAL A 49 -15.66 -28.54 -3.16
C VAL A 49 -15.57 -28.99 -1.70
N ASP A 50 -14.36 -28.94 -1.13
CA ASP A 50 -14.04 -29.22 0.27
C ASP A 50 -14.23 -28.00 1.20
N GLY A 51 -14.72 -26.87 0.68
CA GLY A 51 -14.83 -25.61 1.40
C GLY A 51 -13.51 -24.83 1.51
N SER A 52 -12.46 -25.26 0.80
CA SER A 52 -11.19 -24.52 0.75
C SER A 52 -11.35 -23.17 0.06
N SER A 53 -10.58 -22.18 0.51
CA SER A 53 -10.49 -20.88 -0.16
C SER A 53 -9.44 -20.93 -1.26
N LEU A 54 -9.85 -20.72 -2.51
CA LEU A 54 -8.98 -20.76 -3.68
C LEU A 54 -8.84 -19.35 -4.27
N LEU A 55 -7.59 -18.93 -4.51
CA LEU A 55 -7.26 -17.61 -5.00
C LEU A 55 -6.58 -17.70 -6.36
N TYR A 56 -7.13 -17.00 -7.35
CA TYR A 56 -6.62 -17.01 -8.70
C TYR A 56 -6.14 -15.63 -9.13
N LEU A 57 -5.03 -15.61 -9.86
CA LEU A 57 -4.47 -14.45 -10.55
C LEU A 57 -4.36 -14.72 -12.05
N GLN A 58 -4.08 -13.69 -12.83
CA GLN A 58 -3.86 -13.82 -14.26
C GLN A 58 -2.38 -14.12 -14.58
N GLU A 59 -2.14 -15.17 -15.35
CA GLU A 59 -0.83 -15.52 -15.91
C GLU A 59 -0.99 -15.93 -17.37
N HIS A 60 -0.31 -15.22 -18.28
CA HIS A 60 -0.38 -15.45 -19.72
C HIS A 60 -1.82 -15.57 -20.28
N GLY A 61 -2.76 -14.78 -19.74
CA GLY A 61 -4.17 -14.78 -20.14
C GLY A 61 -5.04 -15.86 -19.51
N ASN A 62 -4.46 -16.79 -18.73
CA ASN A 62 -5.18 -17.83 -18.00
C ASN A 62 -5.29 -17.50 -16.52
N LYS A 63 -6.28 -18.10 -15.84
CA LYS A 63 -6.33 -18.07 -14.36
C LYS A 63 -5.33 -19.07 -13.79
N LYS A 64 -4.50 -18.61 -12.86
CA LYS A 64 -3.50 -19.40 -12.12
C LYS A 64 -3.86 -19.43 -10.65
N LEU A 65 -3.96 -20.63 -10.08
CA LEU A 65 -4.15 -20.82 -8.64
C LEU A 65 -2.88 -20.43 -7.89
N ILE A 66 -3.01 -19.64 -6.83
CA ILE A 66 -1.92 -19.30 -5.93
C ILE A 66 -1.99 -20.18 -4.69
N GLU A 67 -1.09 -21.17 -4.63
CA GLU A 67 -1.00 -22.09 -3.50
C GLU A 67 -0.40 -21.41 -2.25
N GLY A 68 -0.77 -21.94 -1.08
CA GLY A 68 -0.27 -21.44 0.22
C GLY A 68 -0.71 -20.02 0.57
N CYS A 69 -1.65 -19.45 -0.17
CA CYS A 69 -2.16 -18.11 0.03
C CYS A 69 -3.53 -18.17 0.72
N ARG A 70 -3.67 -17.47 1.86
CA ARG A 70 -4.93 -17.40 2.62
C ARG A 70 -5.49 -15.99 2.64
N VAL A 71 -6.82 -15.90 2.57
CA VAL A 71 -7.57 -14.65 2.77
C VAL A 71 -8.45 -14.77 4.01
N MET A 72 -8.45 -13.73 4.84
CA MET A 72 -9.32 -13.59 6.01
C MET A 72 -10.42 -12.57 5.74
N PHE A 73 -11.64 -12.94 6.12
CA PHE A 73 -12.82 -12.09 6.09
C PHE A 73 -13.14 -11.68 7.53
N LYS A 74 -13.25 -10.38 7.81
CA LYS A 74 -13.40 -9.86 9.18
C LYS A 74 -14.74 -10.20 9.83
N ASP A 75 -15.78 -10.46 9.05
CA ASP A 75 -17.16 -10.41 9.54
C ASP A 75 -17.84 -11.80 9.66
N GLY A 76 -17.08 -12.90 9.58
CA GLY A 76 -17.65 -14.25 9.68
C GLY A 76 -18.69 -14.57 8.61
N THR A 77 -18.73 -13.79 7.54
CA THR A 77 -19.66 -13.90 6.42
C THR A 77 -19.44 -15.22 5.67
N ASP A 78 -20.52 -15.80 5.17
CA ASP A 78 -20.45 -16.99 4.32
C ASP A 78 -19.56 -16.73 3.08
N LEU A 79 -18.50 -17.53 2.94
CA LEU A 79 -17.53 -17.46 1.86
C LEU A 79 -18.19 -17.67 0.49
N SER A 80 -19.31 -18.40 0.44
CA SER A 80 -20.04 -18.68 -0.80
C SER A 80 -20.47 -17.40 -1.54
N LEU A 81 -20.70 -16.29 -0.82
CA LEU A 81 -21.12 -15.01 -1.38
C LEU A 81 -20.05 -14.33 -2.23
N TYR A 82 -18.78 -14.65 -1.97
CA TYR A 82 -17.62 -14.10 -2.65
C TYR A 82 -17.12 -15.02 -3.77
N SER A 83 -17.59 -16.27 -3.83
CA SER A 83 -17.18 -17.24 -4.84
C SER A 83 -17.52 -16.75 -6.25
N GLY A 84 -16.55 -16.83 -7.17
CA GLY A 84 -16.63 -16.32 -8.53
C GLY A 84 -16.49 -14.80 -8.66
N ARG A 85 -16.17 -14.08 -7.58
CA ARG A 85 -15.97 -12.62 -7.60
C ARG A 85 -14.50 -12.25 -7.50
N ILE A 86 -14.18 -11.08 -8.02
CA ILE A 86 -12.89 -10.45 -7.81
C ILE A 86 -12.96 -9.69 -6.49
N ILE A 87 -12.04 -10.02 -5.58
CA ILE A 87 -11.93 -9.41 -4.26
C ILE A 87 -10.61 -8.66 -4.14
N GLU A 88 -10.69 -7.42 -3.67
CA GLU A 88 -9.52 -6.64 -3.31
C GLU A 88 -9.04 -7.07 -1.94
N CYS A 89 -7.75 -7.38 -1.84
CA CYS A 89 -7.13 -7.79 -0.59
C CYS A 89 -5.88 -6.97 -0.30
N SER A 90 -5.66 -6.65 0.97
CA SER A 90 -4.40 -6.06 1.45
C SER A 90 -3.64 -7.05 2.34
N TRP A 91 -2.31 -7.01 2.33
CA TRP A 91 -1.53 -7.86 3.20
C TRP A 91 -1.51 -7.36 4.65
N ASN A 92 -1.70 -8.27 5.60
CA ASN A 92 -1.49 -8.02 7.02
C ASN A 92 -0.36 -8.92 7.55
N SER A 93 0.75 -8.28 7.94
CA SER A 93 1.94 -8.97 8.46
C SER A 93 1.72 -9.59 9.84
N HIS A 94 0.83 -9.05 10.68
CA HIS A 94 0.56 -9.61 12.01
C HIS A 94 -0.21 -10.92 11.92
N GLU A 95 -1.18 -10.99 11.01
CA GLU A 95 -2.00 -12.17 10.78
C GLU A 95 -1.37 -13.13 9.78
N ASP A 96 -0.27 -12.75 9.11
CA ASP A 96 0.39 -13.49 8.02
C ASP A 96 -0.64 -13.96 6.98
N ALA A 97 -1.49 -13.03 6.56
CA ALA A 97 -2.65 -13.30 5.71
C ALA A 97 -3.04 -12.09 4.88
N TRP A 98 -3.68 -12.35 3.75
CA TRP A 98 -4.39 -11.33 3.01
C TRP A 98 -5.72 -11.04 3.70
N ILE A 99 -6.08 -9.77 3.83
CA ILE A 99 -7.31 -9.31 4.44
C ILE A 99 -8.23 -8.81 3.34
N PHE A 100 -9.45 -9.32 3.31
CA PHE A 100 -10.49 -8.82 2.42
C PHE A 100 -10.76 -7.33 2.68
N VAL A 101 -10.76 -6.53 1.61
CA VAL A 101 -11.08 -5.11 1.61
C VAL A 101 -12.48 -4.89 1.04
N GLN A 102 -12.69 -5.28 -0.21
CA GLN A 102 -13.96 -5.11 -0.91
C GLN A 102 -14.11 -6.05 -2.12
N ILE A 103 -15.32 -6.10 -2.69
CA ILE A 103 -15.58 -6.77 -3.97
C ILE A 103 -15.39 -5.75 -5.09
N GLN A 104 -14.60 -6.11 -6.11
CA GLN A 104 -14.43 -5.30 -7.32
C GLN A 104 -15.49 -5.67 -8.36
N THR A 105 -16.47 -4.81 -8.58
CA THR A 105 -17.58 -5.07 -9.52
C THR A 105 -17.32 -4.55 -10.93
N ASP A 106 -16.36 -3.65 -11.09
CA ASP A 106 -15.95 -3.03 -12.35
C ASP A 106 -14.84 -3.81 -13.06
N LYS A 107 -14.10 -4.65 -12.33
CA LYS A 107 -13.09 -5.55 -12.89
C LYS A 107 -13.72 -6.83 -13.43
N SER A 108 -13.25 -7.24 -14.61
CA SER A 108 -13.61 -8.50 -15.26
C SER A 108 -12.57 -9.60 -15.08
N ASN A 109 -11.32 -9.23 -14.76
CA ASN A 109 -10.22 -10.16 -14.56
C ASN A 109 -9.47 -9.82 -13.25
N PRO A 110 -8.95 -10.82 -12.52
CA PRO A 110 -8.05 -10.58 -11.40
C PRO A 110 -6.73 -9.96 -11.89
N ASP A 111 -5.94 -9.45 -10.97
CA ASP A 111 -4.65 -8.85 -11.30
C ASP A 111 -3.65 -9.89 -11.84
N TYR A 112 -2.63 -9.40 -12.55
CA TYR A 112 -1.54 -10.23 -13.03
C TYR A 112 -0.66 -10.74 -11.89
N ILE A 113 -0.08 -11.92 -12.06
CA ILE A 113 0.86 -12.50 -11.09
C ILE A 113 2.03 -11.55 -10.75
N SER A 114 2.48 -10.74 -11.71
CA SER A 114 3.54 -9.76 -11.48
C SER A 114 3.18 -8.71 -10.42
N VAL A 115 1.89 -8.31 -10.34
CA VAL A 115 1.41 -7.37 -9.31
C VAL A 115 1.51 -8.01 -7.92
N TYR A 116 1.16 -9.29 -7.83
CA TYR A 116 1.28 -10.06 -6.59
C TYR A 116 2.73 -10.28 -6.17
N GLU A 117 3.62 -10.61 -7.12
CA GLU A 117 5.06 -10.75 -6.85
C GLU A 117 5.67 -9.43 -6.41
N GLU A 118 5.31 -8.31 -7.04
CA GLU A 118 5.71 -6.98 -6.62
C GLU A 118 5.18 -6.65 -5.23
N ALA A 119 3.92 -6.96 -4.95
CA ALA A 119 3.33 -6.78 -3.62
C ALA A 119 4.08 -7.61 -2.56
N LYS A 120 4.40 -8.88 -2.83
CA LYS A 120 5.19 -9.75 -1.95
C LYS A 120 6.61 -9.25 -1.74
N HIS A 121 7.32 -8.89 -2.80
CA HIS A 121 8.66 -8.32 -2.68
C HIS A 121 8.61 -7.04 -1.84
N ASN A 122 7.61 -6.18 -2.05
CA ASN A 122 7.43 -5.00 -1.22
C ASN A 122 7.24 -5.43 0.24
N ILE A 123 6.34 -6.35 0.55
CA ILE A 123 6.12 -6.82 1.94
C ILE A 123 7.43 -7.27 2.63
N GLU A 124 8.32 -7.98 1.92
CA GLU A 124 9.59 -8.47 2.45
C GLU A 124 10.68 -7.39 2.55
N GLY A 125 10.61 -6.34 1.72
CA GLY A 125 11.61 -5.26 1.63
C GLY A 125 11.15 -3.87 2.08
N THR A 126 9.93 -3.73 2.62
CA THR A 126 9.33 -2.42 2.88
C THR A 126 9.98 -1.73 4.07
N LEU A 127 10.53 -0.54 3.82
CA LEU A 127 10.86 0.46 4.83
C LEU A 127 9.57 0.82 5.59
N THR A 128 9.50 0.41 6.87
CA THR A 128 8.32 0.64 7.71
C THR A 128 8.09 2.13 7.96
N GLU A 129 6.88 2.49 8.41
CA GLU A 129 6.58 3.86 8.84
C GLU A 129 7.56 4.32 9.92
N ASP A 130 7.79 3.49 10.94
CA ASP A 130 8.72 3.81 12.03
C ASP A 130 10.14 4.06 11.52
N THR A 131 10.66 3.18 10.65
CA THR A 131 12.00 3.37 10.07
C THR A 131 12.06 4.62 9.21
N LEU A 132 11.00 4.94 8.44
CA LEU A 132 10.94 6.19 7.67
C LEU A 132 10.98 7.41 8.59
N LEU A 133 10.19 7.40 9.66
CA LEU A 133 10.14 8.50 10.62
C LEU A 133 11.48 8.68 11.34
N ASP A 134 12.15 7.58 11.70
CA ASP A 134 13.48 7.59 12.33
C ASP A 134 14.52 8.21 11.40
N GLU A 135 14.52 7.85 10.12
CA GLU A 135 15.40 8.46 9.12
C GLU A 135 15.08 9.95 8.90
N ILE A 136 13.80 10.35 8.90
CA ILE A 136 13.40 11.76 8.79
C ILE A 136 13.97 12.57 9.96
N ASP A 137 13.90 12.05 11.19
CA ASP A 137 14.41 12.75 12.37
C ASP A 137 15.94 12.89 12.30
N ILE A 138 16.66 11.84 11.88
CA ILE A 138 18.11 11.90 11.66
C ILE A 138 18.47 12.95 10.60
N VAL A 139 17.73 12.98 9.48
CA VAL A 139 17.97 13.93 8.39
C VAL A 139 17.64 15.36 8.82
N ALA A 140 16.57 15.57 9.58
CA ALA A 140 16.16 16.89 10.07
C ALA A 140 17.23 17.53 10.98
N ASP A 141 17.98 16.71 11.72
CA ASP A 141 19.07 17.14 12.61
C ASP A 141 20.39 17.43 11.87
N LEU A 142 20.51 17.11 10.58
CA LEU A 142 21.72 17.42 9.82
C LEU A 142 21.92 18.95 9.73
N PRO A 143 23.17 19.46 9.85
CA PRO A 143 23.47 20.90 9.88
C PRO A 143 22.85 21.70 8.74
N VAL A 144 22.80 21.11 7.53
CA VAL A 144 22.22 21.75 6.35
C VAL A 144 20.73 22.08 6.53
N TYR A 145 19.99 21.24 7.25
CA TYR A 145 18.56 21.41 7.51
C TYR A 145 18.30 22.16 8.82
N SER A 146 19.02 21.84 9.90
CA SER A 146 18.89 22.55 11.18
C SER A 146 19.25 24.03 11.05
N ASP A 147 20.33 24.37 10.33
CA ASP A 147 20.73 25.76 10.11
C ASP A 147 19.77 26.49 9.17
N TRP A 148 19.22 25.78 8.17
CA TRP A 148 18.17 26.34 7.33
C TRP A 148 16.93 26.68 8.15
N ALA A 149 16.46 25.75 8.99
CA ALA A 149 15.32 25.94 9.86
C ALA A 149 15.51 27.10 10.84
N ASN A 150 16.70 27.21 11.46
CA ASN A 150 17.04 28.32 12.35
C ASN A 150 17.00 29.68 11.62
N ARG A 151 17.56 29.75 10.41
CA ARG A 151 17.57 30.96 9.56
C ARG A 151 16.18 31.40 9.10
N HIS A 152 15.22 30.47 8.98
CA HIS A 152 13.87 30.74 8.46
C HIS A 152 12.76 30.56 9.50
N SER A 153 13.12 30.40 10.79
CA SER A 153 12.23 30.13 11.92
C SER A 153 11.14 31.20 12.17
N GLY A 154 11.30 32.41 11.62
CA GLY A 154 10.28 33.47 11.66
C GLY A 154 9.18 33.32 10.60
N THR A 155 9.38 32.49 9.58
CA THR A 155 8.51 32.41 8.39
C THR A 155 7.69 31.11 8.33
N PHE A 156 8.17 30.03 8.95
CA PHE A 156 7.46 28.75 9.02
C PHE A 156 7.47 28.21 10.45
N ARG A 157 6.30 27.80 10.96
CA ARG A 157 6.23 26.97 12.18
C ARG A 157 6.76 25.59 11.83
N ASN A 158 7.86 25.17 12.44
CA ASN A 158 8.22 23.76 12.50
C ASN A 158 7.15 23.03 13.31
N VAL A 159 6.25 22.33 12.63
CA VAL A 159 5.15 21.55 13.23
C VAL A 159 5.58 20.13 13.56
N TRP A 160 6.77 19.70 13.10
CA TRP A 160 7.30 18.37 13.39
C TRP A 160 7.77 18.27 14.85
N ARG A 161 6.89 17.72 15.69
CA ARG A 161 7.22 17.11 16.98
C ARG A 161 6.53 15.76 17.03
N ARG A 162 7.30 14.67 17.14
CA ARG A 162 6.76 13.39 17.62
C ARG A 162 6.17 13.63 19.02
N GLN A 163 4.92 13.21 19.23
CA GLN A 163 4.29 13.17 20.55
C GLN A 163 4.61 11.84 21.23
#